data_AF-A0A8X6Q6A1-F1
#
_entry.id   AF-A0A8X6Q6A1-F1
#
_cell.length_a   1.000
_cell.length_b   1.000
_cell.length_c   1.000
_cell.angle_alpha   90.00
_cell.angle_beta   90.00
_cell.angle_gamma   90.00
#
_symmetry.space_group_name_H-M   'P 1'
#
loop_
_entity.id
_entity.type
_entity.pdbx_description
1 polymer ?
#
loop_
_entity_poly.entity_id
_entity_poly.type
_entity_poly.pdbx_seq_one_letter_code
_entity_poly.pdbx_strand_id
1 'polypeptide(L)' 'MPNNMRSVKLEDICGKPQMDKSVFIKVKTDCPGVTIESFTEYGEEEIVDLTAGSQHILRYKPVAPLLKNGSVQLI' A
#
# COMPACT_ATOMS: atom_id res chain seq x y z
N MET A 1 15.72 22.49 -26.62
CA MET A 1 16.46 21.39 -25.96
C MET A 1 17.72 21.06 -26.76
N PRO A 2 18.87 20.92 -26.09
CA PRO A 2 20.11 20.39 -26.70
C PRO A 2 19.85 19.06 -27.42
N ASN A 3 20.58 18.78 -28.50
CA ASN A 3 20.30 17.63 -29.38
C ASN A 3 20.30 16.27 -28.64
N ASN A 4 21.13 16.13 -27.62
CA ASN A 4 21.25 14.94 -26.76
C ASN A 4 20.16 14.81 -25.67
N MET A 5 19.27 15.79 -25.53
CA MET A 5 18.23 15.82 -24.48
C MET A 5 16.81 15.88 -25.06
N ARG A 6 16.64 15.62 -26.36
CA ARG A 6 15.32 15.67 -27.04
C ARG A 6 14.46 14.42 -26.79
N SER A 7 15.08 13.28 -26.51
CA SER A 7 14.35 12.06 -26.17
C SER A 7 13.98 12.08 -24.69
N VAL A 8 12.70 12.31 -24.42
CA VAL A 8 12.13 12.26 -23.07
C VAL A 8 11.52 10.88 -22.86
N LYS A 9 12.06 10.10 -21.92
CA LYS A 9 11.40 8.90 -21.42
C LYS A 9 10.37 9.33 -20.38
N LEU A 10 9.09 9.26 -20.75
CA LEU A 10 7.98 9.64 -19.85
C LEU A 10 8.00 8.83 -18.54
N GLU A 11 8.50 7.60 -18.59
CA GLU A 11 8.70 6.71 -17.43
C GLU A 11 9.62 7.32 -16.36
N ASP A 12 10.64 8.06 -16.78
CA ASP A 12 11.65 8.66 -15.90
C ASP A 12 11.19 10.01 -15.32
N ILE A 13 10.18 10.62 -15.92
CA ILE A 13 9.63 11.93 -15.51
C ILE A 13 8.36 11.77 -14.70
N CYS A 14 7.57 10.73 -14.96
CA CYS A 14 6.33 10.49 -14.24
C CYS A 14 6.65 10.04 -12.81
N GLY A 15 6.15 10.77 -11.81
CA GLY A 15 6.28 10.38 -10.41
C GLY A 15 5.60 9.02 -10.18
N LYS A 16 6.32 8.10 -9.54
CA LYS A 16 5.75 6.80 -9.15
C LYS A 16 4.69 7.01 -8.06
N PRO A 17 3.60 6.20 -8.04
CA PRO A 17 2.64 6.23 -6.95
C PRO A 17 3.31 5.94 -5.59
N GLN A 18 2.92 6.70 -4.56
CA GLN A 18 3.40 6.50 -3.19
C GLN A 18 2.71 5.28 -2.57
N MET A 19 3.40 4.14 -2.55
CA MET A 19 2.84 2.87 -2.04
C MET A 19 2.81 2.78 -0.51
N ASP A 20 3.63 3.58 0.18
CA ASP A 20 3.73 3.58 1.65
C ASP A 20 2.77 4.55 2.33
N LYS A 21 1.81 5.11 1.59
CA LYS A 21 0.83 6.04 2.17
C LYS A 21 -0.12 5.29 3.10
N SER A 22 -0.39 5.87 4.28
CA SER A 22 -1.42 5.38 5.20
C SER A 22 -2.82 5.60 4.62
N VAL A 23 -3.65 4.57 4.69
CA VAL A 23 -5.02 4.53 4.19
C VAL A 23 -5.96 3.97 5.26
N PHE A 24 -7.21 4.44 5.25
CA PHE A 24 -8.27 3.86 6.07
C PHE A 24 -8.92 2.71 5.30
N ILE A 25 -9.07 1.58 5.98
CA ILE A 25 -9.72 0.41 5.42
C ILE A 25 -10.86 -0.09 6.31
N LYS A 26 -11.89 -0.62 5.67
CA LYS A 26 -12.91 -1.47 6.29
C LYS A 26 -12.72 -2.90 5.80
N VAL A 27 -12.66 -3.85 6.74
CA VAL A 27 -12.49 -5.27 6.45
C VAL A 27 -13.86 -5.87 6.11
N LYS A 28 -13.96 -6.58 4.98
CA LYS A 28 -15.19 -7.27 4.56
C LYS A 28 -15.19 -8.75 4.92
N THR A 29 -14.01 -9.36 4.95
CA THR A 29 -13.82 -10.79 5.21
C THR A 29 -12.62 -10.96 6.14
N ASP A 30 -12.69 -11.91 7.07
CA ASP A 30 -11.60 -12.20 7.99
C ASP A 30 -10.31 -12.53 7.23
N CYS A 31 -9.24 -11.82 7.56
CA CYS A 31 -7.91 -11.98 6.98
C CYS A 31 -6.90 -12.14 8.12
N PRO A 32 -6.61 -13.38 8.53
CA PRO A 32 -5.61 -13.63 9.56
C PRO A 32 -4.18 -13.48 8.99
N GLY A 33 -3.25 -13.13 9.85
CA GLY A 33 -1.82 -13.20 9.54
C GLY A 33 -1.31 -12.15 8.55
N VAL A 34 -1.90 -10.95 8.52
CA VAL A 34 -1.46 -9.89 7.61
C VAL A 34 -0.17 -9.26 8.12
N THR A 35 0.92 -9.45 7.39
CA THR A 35 2.21 -8.83 7.68
C THR A 35 2.20 -7.34 7.32
N ILE A 36 2.53 -6.50 8.29
CA ILE A 36 2.63 -5.06 8.17
C ILE A 36 4.08 -4.67 8.46
N GLU A 37 4.70 -3.98 7.52
CA GLU A 37 6.00 -3.35 7.75
C GLU A 37 5.82 -2.20 8.76
N SER A 38 6.76 -2.01 9.68
CA SER A 38 6.71 -0.91 10.66
C SER A 38 7.27 0.42 10.11
N PHE A 39 6.83 1.55 10.66
CA PHE A 39 7.12 2.91 10.17
C PHE A 39 8.59 3.33 10.34
N THR A 40 9.41 2.57 11.05
CA THR A 40 10.82 2.88 11.31
C THR A 40 11.75 1.94 10.54
N GLU A 41 12.93 2.42 10.14
CA GLU A 41 13.96 1.61 9.45
C GLU A 41 14.45 0.41 10.27
N TYR A 42 14.16 0.40 11.58
CA TYR A 42 14.47 -0.68 12.52
C TYR A 42 13.22 -1.38 13.06
N GLY A 43 12.06 -1.07 12.49
CA GLY A 43 10.80 -1.57 12.99
C GLY A 43 10.59 -3.02 12.55
N GLU A 44 10.23 -3.89 13.49
CA GLU A 44 9.94 -5.29 13.21
C GLU A 44 8.68 -5.41 12.35
N GLU A 45 8.64 -6.46 11.51
CA GLU A 45 7.42 -6.85 10.82
C GLU A 45 6.38 -7.29 11.86
N GLU A 46 5.21 -6.66 11.83
CA GLU A 46 4.10 -7.00 12.72
C GLU A 46 3.10 -7.87 11.96
N ILE A 47 2.58 -8.90 12.62
CA ILE A 47 1.52 -9.75 12.08
C ILE A 47 0.23 -9.39 12.79
N VAL A 48 -0.77 -8.93 12.04
CA VAL A 48 -2.07 -8.51 12.57
C VAL A 48 -3.19 -9.30 11.91
N ASP A 49 -4.16 -9.72 12.72
CA ASP A 49 -5.40 -10.32 12.24
C ASP A 49 -6.46 -9.25 11.96
N LEU A 50 -6.97 -9.21 10.73
CA LEU A 50 -8.03 -8.30 10.33
C LEU A 50 -9.38 -9.00 10.39
N THR A 51 -10.29 -8.50 11.22
CA THR A 51 -11.61 -9.11 11.45
C THR A 51 -12.70 -8.42 10.64
N ALA A 52 -13.65 -9.19 10.09
CA ALA A 52 -14.72 -8.66 9.27
C ALA A 52 -15.55 -7.61 10.04
N GLY A 53 -15.75 -6.46 9.40
CA GLY A 53 -16.45 -5.31 9.98
C GLY A 53 -15.56 -4.32 10.74
N SER A 54 -14.31 -4.69 11.06
CA SER A 54 -13.36 -3.78 11.71
C SER A 54 -12.86 -2.69 10.75
N GLN A 55 -12.30 -1.63 11.33
CA GLN A 55 -11.66 -0.54 10.61
C GLN A 55 -10.24 -0.34 11.11
N HIS A 56 -9.31 -0.15 10.19
CA HIS A 56 -7.89 0.01 10.49
C HIS A 56 -7.25 1.12 9.66
N ILE A 57 -6.18 1.69 10.18
CA ILE A 57 -5.30 2.61 9.46
C ILE A 57 -3.99 1.87 9.22
N LEU A 58 -3.69 1.57 7.95
CA LEU A 58 -2.52 0.79 7.55
C LEU A 58 -1.86 1.40 6.32
N ARG A 59 -0.62 1.04 6.04
CA ARG A 59 0.02 1.40 4.76
C ARG A 59 -0.68 0.69 3.60
N TYR A 60 -0.77 1.36 2.46
CA TYR A 60 -1.42 0.80 1.27
C TYR A 60 -0.71 -0.45 0.74
N LYS A 61 0.62 -0.48 0.75
CA LYS A 61 1.45 -1.59 0.24
C LYS A 61 1.04 -2.98 0.75
N PRO A 62 0.96 -3.27 2.07
CA PRO A 62 0.56 -4.59 2.58
C PRO A 62 -0.90 -4.96 2.29
N VAL A 63 -1.80 -3.97 2.20
CA VAL A 63 -3.23 -4.21 1.96
C VAL A 63 -3.62 -4.20 0.48
N ALA A 64 -2.72 -3.82 -0.43
CA ALA A 64 -2.98 -3.77 -1.87
C ALA A 64 -3.47 -5.11 -2.47
N PRO A 65 -2.92 -6.29 -2.08
CA PRO A 65 -3.46 -7.57 -2.52
C PRO A 65 -4.88 -7.84 -1.99
N LEU A 66 -5.15 -7.43 -0.74
CA LEU A 66 -6.45 -7.57 -0.07
C LEU A 66 -7.51 -6.60 -0.64
N LEU A 67 -7.08 -5.48 -1.21
CA LEU A 67 -7.94 -4.58 -1.96
C LEU A 67 -8.28 -5.19 -3.32
N LYS A 68 -7.29 -5.79 -3.99
CA LYS A 68 -7.45 -6.41 -5.31
C LYS A 68 -8.39 -7.62 -5.28
N ASN A 69 -8.35 -8.43 -4.23
CA ASN A 69 -9.24 -9.58 -4.08
C ASN A 69 -10.62 -9.23 -3.46
N GLY A 70 -10.80 -8.00 -2.97
CA GLY A 70 -12.05 -7.52 -2.40
C GLY A 70 -12.27 -7.85 -0.91
N SER A 71 -11.29 -8.44 -0.23
CA SER A 71 -11.36 -8.75 1.21
C SER A 71 -11.42 -7.49 2.09
N VAL A 72 -10.90 -6.37 1.62
CA VAL A 72 -10.98 -5.06 2.29
C VAL A 72 -11.45 -3.97 1.32
N GLN A 73 -11.90 -2.83 1.87
CA GLN A 73 -12.33 -1.67 1.10
C GLN A 73 -11.74 -0.38 1.69
N LEU A 74 -11.28 0.53 0.82
CA LEU A 74 -10.88 1.88 1.21
C LEU A 74 -12.10 2.72 1.62
N ILE A 75 -11.97 3.51 2.69
CA ILE A 75 -13.00 4.45 3.18
C ILE A 75 -12.45 5.87 3.31
#